data_AF-A0A7S4FFF2-F1
#
_entry.id   AF-A0A7S4FFF2-F1
#
_cell.length_a   1.000
_cell.length_b   1.000
_cell.length_c   1.000
_cell.angle_alpha   90.00
_cell.angle_beta   90.00
_cell.angle_gamma   90.00
#
_symmetry.space_group_name_H-M   'P 1'
#
loop_
_entity.id
_entity.type
_entity.pdbx_description
1 polymer ?
#
loop_
_entity_poly.entity_id
_entity_poly.type
_entity_poly.pdbx_seq_one_letter_code
_entity_poly.pdbx_strand_id
1 'polypeptide(L)'
;DPDMLLGSTPGAAATVTPVQSRTQFNLWVVMAAPLLIGSNLLHLSAFDRETYTNAEVLAVSQDPLGQPGFVVVDSCGEFNETGSPSPPECQQVWAKRLSRGAYAVLMVNWARHPVRVQCDSGCLQSVGLYGKVD
;
A
#
# COMPACT_ATOMS: atom_id res chain seq x y z
N ASP A 1 9.00 4.44 10.51
CA ASP A 1 8.59 5.67 9.83
C ASP A 1 9.21 5.66 8.45
N PRO A 2 8.42 5.46 7.37
CA PRO A 2 8.90 5.42 5.99
C PRO A 2 8.98 6.81 5.32
N ASP A 3 8.94 7.91 6.08
CA ASP A 3 9.03 9.30 5.60
C ASP A 3 7.73 9.79 4.90
N MET A 4 7.76 11.02 4.37
CA MET A 4 6.61 11.73 3.81
C MET A 4 6.01 11.08 2.55
N LEU A 5 4.71 11.32 2.36
CA LEU A 5 3.96 10.93 1.16
C LEU A 5 4.37 11.78 -0.04
N LEU A 6 4.62 11.11 -1.17
CA LEU A 6 4.85 11.72 -2.48
C LEU A 6 3.53 11.78 -3.25
N GLY A 7 3.20 12.96 -3.77
CA GLY A 7 2.04 13.18 -4.62
C GLY A 7 2.33 13.02 -6.09
N SER A 8 1.26 13.06 -6.88
CA SER A 8 1.30 13.08 -8.35
C SER A 8 1.31 14.48 -8.96
N THR A 9 1.30 15.51 -8.11
CA THR A 9 1.33 16.91 -8.55
C THR A 9 2.74 17.26 -9.09
N PRO A 10 2.85 17.80 -10.32
CA PRO A 10 4.13 18.25 -10.87
C PRO A 10 4.76 19.38 -10.04
N GLY A 11 6.09 19.41 -9.94
CA GLY A 11 6.83 20.51 -9.30
C GLY A 11 7.38 20.22 -7.90
N ALA A 12 7.22 18.99 -7.38
CA ALA A 12 7.96 18.49 -6.22
C ALA A 12 9.35 17.94 -6.63
N ALA A 13 10.25 17.76 -5.64
CA ALA A 13 11.59 17.20 -5.86
C ALA A 13 11.59 15.78 -6.47
N ALA A 14 10.50 15.02 -6.26
CA ALA A 14 10.19 13.78 -6.94
C ALA A 14 8.68 13.73 -7.22
N THR A 15 8.28 13.17 -8.36
CA THR A 15 6.86 13.03 -8.73
C THR A 15 6.59 11.59 -9.16
N VAL A 16 5.49 11.03 -8.68
CA VAL A 16 5.02 9.69 -9.05
C VAL A 16 3.74 9.78 -9.87
N THR A 17 3.38 8.71 -10.58
CA THR A 17 2.06 8.68 -11.23
C THR A 17 0.93 8.68 -10.19
N PRO A 18 -0.30 9.10 -10.54
CA PRO A 18 -1.43 9.08 -9.60
C PRO A 18 -1.66 7.69 -8.96
N VAL A 19 -1.58 6.63 -9.78
CA VAL A 19 -1.73 5.25 -9.29
C VAL A 19 -0.60 4.87 -8.33
N GLN A 20 0.65 5.24 -8.62
CA GLN A 20 1.76 5.01 -7.70
C GLN A 20 1.60 5.78 -6.38
N SER A 21 1.09 7.02 -6.40
CA SER A 21 0.80 7.78 -5.18
C SER A 21 -0.27 7.09 -4.31
N ARG A 22 -1.33 6.57 -4.93
CA ARG A 22 -2.36 5.79 -4.23
C ARG A 22 -1.83 4.47 -3.68
N THR A 23 -0.96 3.78 -4.41
CA THR A 23 -0.26 2.59 -3.91
C THR A 23 0.60 2.93 -2.70
N GLN A 24 1.39 4.01 -2.76
CA GLN A 24 2.21 4.48 -1.63
C GLN A 24 1.35 4.80 -0.41
N PHE A 25 0.29 5.59 -0.59
CA PHE A 25 -0.63 5.95 0.49
C PHE A 25 -1.21 4.72 1.18
N ASN A 26 -1.72 3.75 0.40
CA ASN A 26 -2.29 2.52 0.95
C ASN A 26 -1.24 1.66 1.66
N LEU A 27 0.02 1.63 1.19
CA LEU A 27 1.13 0.98 1.89
C LEU A 27 1.37 1.63 3.26
N TRP A 28 1.43 2.96 3.34
CA TRP A 28 1.60 3.67 4.62
C TRP A 28 0.44 3.37 5.58
N VAL A 29 -0.78 3.30 5.06
CA VAL A 29 -1.99 2.97 5.82
C VAL A 29 -1.90 1.57 6.45
N VAL A 30 -1.53 0.55 5.66
CA VAL A 30 -1.41 -0.82 6.19
C VAL A 30 -0.20 -0.97 7.11
N MET A 31 0.88 -0.22 6.89
CA MET A 31 2.04 -0.19 7.78
C MET A 31 1.82 0.58 9.09
N ALA A 32 0.64 1.19 9.28
CA ALA A 32 0.36 2.10 10.39
C ALA A 32 1.40 3.24 10.50
N ALA A 33 1.89 3.71 9.36
CA ALA A 33 2.86 4.80 9.28
C ALA A 33 2.20 6.18 9.47
N PRO A 34 2.96 7.19 9.91
CA PRO A 34 2.50 8.58 9.87
C PRO A 34 2.11 9.01 8.45
N LEU A 35 0.93 9.63 8.28
CA LEU A 35 0.44 10.11 6.99
C LEU A 35 0.78 11.60 6.81
N LEU A 36 2.06 11.89 6.61
CA LEU A 36 2.57 13.26 6.42
C LEU A 36 2.62 13.61 4.93
N ILE A 37 1.75 14.52 4.48
CA ILE A 37 1.69 14.94 3.07
C ILE A 37 2.87 15.86 2.75
N GLY A 38 3.80 15.39 1.91
CA GLY A 38 4.95 16.17 1.44
C GLY A 38 4.68 17.02 0.20
N SER A 39 3.47 16.95 -0.36
CA SER A 39 3.07 17.67 -1.57
C SER A 39 2.46 19.05 -1.27
N ASN A 40 2.50 19.96 -2.24
CA ASN A 40 1.89 21.28 -2.11
C ASN A 40 0.35 21.18 -2.05
N LEU A 41 -0.21 21.35 -0.85
CA LEU A 41 -1.65 21.25 -0.61
C LEU A 41 -2.49 22.27 -1.39
N LEU A 42 -1.93 23.43 -1.75
CA LEU A 42 -2.64 24.46 -2.52
C LEU A 42 -2.83 24.06 -3.99
N HIS A 43 -2.02 23.11 -4.46
CA HIS A 43 -2.03 22.63 -5.85
C HIS A 43 -2.20 21.13 -5.96
N LEU A 44 -2.79 20.48 -4.94
CA LEU A 44 -2.98 19.04 -4.92
C LEU A 44 -3.88 18.59 -6.09
N SER A 45 -3.44 17.56 -6.82
CA SER A 45 -4.24 16.98 -7.88
C SER A 45 -5.58 16.43 -7.35
N ALA A 46 -6.62 16.42 -8.19
CA ALA A 46 -7.92 15.87 -7.79
C ALA A 46 -7.83 14.39 -7.38
N PHE A 47 -6.93 13.63 -8.02
CA PHE A 47 -6.71 12.21 -7.73
C PHE A 47 -6.02 12.00 -6.39
N ASP A 48 -5.01 12.81 -6.06
CA ASP A 48 -4.33 12.75 -4.75
C ASP A 48 -5.30 13.19 -3.66
N ARG A 49 -6.11 14.22 -3.90
CA ARG A 49 -7.13 14.67 -2.96
C ARG A 49 -8.14 13.56 -2.67
N GLU A 50 -8.69 12.92 -3.69
CA GLU A 50 -9.59 11.75 -3.54
C GLU A 50 -8.91 10.65 -2.71
N THR A 51 -7.64 10.37 -3.00
CA THR A 51 -6.85 9.34 -2.31
C THR A 51 -6.67 9.68 -0.83
N TYR A 52 -6.16 10.87 -0.50
CA TYR A 52 -5.79 11.26 0.86
C TYR A 52 -7.01 11.58 1.75
N THR A 53 -8.19 11.75 1.16
CA THR A 53 -9.44 12.01 1.89
C THR A 53 -10.38 10.80 1.93
N ASN A 54 -9.95 9.64 1.45
CA ASN A 54 -10.76 8.42 1.52
C ASN A 54 -10.95 7.96 2.97
N ALA A 55 -12.16 8.16 3.50
CA ALA A 55 -12.49 7.89 4.90
C ALA A 55 -12.35 6.41 5.29
N GLU A 56 -12.64 5.47 4.39
CA GLU A 56 -12.54 4.03 4.66
C GLU A 56 -11.07 3.60 4.81
N VAL A 57 -10.21 4.12 3.94
CA VAL A 57 -8.76 3.86 4.01
C VAL A 57 -8.14 4.54 5.23
N LEU A 58 -8.55 5.77 5.54
CA LEU A 58 -8.11 6.45 6.76
C LEU A 58 -8.55 5.72 8.03
N ALA A 59 -9.74 5.11 8.06
CA ALA A 59 -10.18 4.29 9.18
C ALA A 59 -9.29 3.06 9.40
N VAL A 60 -8.74 2.46 8.34
CA VAL A 60 -7.72 1.40 8.45
C VAL A 60 -6.43 1.95 9.06
N SER A 61 -5.97 3.14 8.65
CA SER A 61 -4.77 3.77 9.22
C SER A 61 -4.93 4.06 10.71
N GLN A 62 -6.07 4.63 11.09
CA GLN A 62 -6.40 5.10 12.44
C GLN A 62 -7.08 4.04 13.31
N ASP A 63 -7.05 2.77 12.90
CA ASP A 63 -7.62 1.69 13.72
C ASP A 63 -6.92 1.64 15.10
N PRO A 64 -7.68 1.61 16.21
CA PRO A 64 -7.12 1.75 17.56
C PRO A 64 -6.26 0.56 18.00
N LEU A 65 -6.24 -0.55 17.26
CA LEU A 65 -5.30 -1.64 17.53
C LEU A 65 -3.85 -1.16 17.33
N GLY A 66 -3.62 -0.18 16.45
CA GLY A 66 -2.32 0.45 16.25
C GLY A 66 -1.21 -0.50 15.75
N GLN A 67 -1.56 -1.72 15.34
CA GLN A 67 -0.59 -2.72 14.89
C GLN A 67 -0.25 -2.50 13.42
N PRO A 68 1.05 -2.50 13.04
CA PRO A 68 1.44 -2.49 11.65
C PRO A 68 1.02 -3.80 10.97
N GLY A 69 0.70 -3.71 9.68
CA GLY A 69 0.50 -4.88 8.84
C GLY A 69 1.81 -5.60 8.52
N PHE A 70 1.67 -6.78 7.94
CA PHE A 70 2.77 -7.65 7.55
C PHE A 70 2.56 -8.20 6.14
N VAL A 71 3.66 -8.60 5.50
CA VAL A 71 3.64 -9.22 4.17
C VAL A 71 3.21 -10.68 4.30
N VAL A 72 2.29 -11.09 3.44
CA VAL A 72 1.68 -12.43 3.39
C VAL A 72 2.19 -13.20 2.17
N VAL A 73 2.33 -12.50 1.06
CA VAL A 73 2.90 -13.01 -0.18
C VAL A 73 3.94 -12.02 -0.63
N ASP A 74 5.13 -12.52 -0.95
CA ASP A 74 6.22 -11.72 -1.51
C ASP A 74 6.87 -12.48 -2.68
N SER A 75 6.74 -11.94 -3.89
CA SER A 75 7.46 -12.45 -5.06
C SER A 75 8.63 -11.57 -5.49
N CYS A 76 9.00 -10.56 -4.69
CA CYS A 76 10.00 -9.56 -5.05
C CYS A 76 11.45 -10.01 -4.87
N GLY A 77 11.69 -11.10 -4.12
CA GLY A 77 13.05 -11.60 -3.86
C GLY A 77 13.91 -10.56 -3.10
N GLU A 78 15.22 -10.82 -3.04
CA GLU A 78 16.15 -9.85 -2.46
C GLU A 78 16.39 -8.68 -3.41
N PHE A 79 16.27 -7.45 -2.89
CA PHE A 79 16.68 -6.26 -3.60
C PHE A 79 18.22 -6.24 -3.69
N ASN A 80 18.76 -6.64 -4.83
CA ASN A 80 20.17 -6.39 -5.12
C ASN A 80 20.33 -4.94 -5.58
N GLU A 81 20.82 -4.09 -4.67
CA GLU A 81 21.13 -2.67 -4.90
C GLU A 81 22.12 -2.45 -6.07
N THR A 82 22.78 -3.51 -6.54
CA THR A 82 23.88 -3.49 -7.51
C THR A 82 23.47 -3.49 -8.99
N GLY A 83 22.23 -3.16 -9.34
CA GLY A 83 21.98 -2.56 -10.67
C GLY A 83 20.93 -3.21 -11.57
N SER A 84 19.70 -3.41 -11.09
CA SER A 84 18.57 -3.46 -12.02
C SER A 84 17.98 -2.06 -12.24
N PRO A 85 18.11 -1.45 -13.43
CA PRO A 85 17.43 -0.20 -13.77
C PRO A 85 15.92 -0.39 -13.99
N SER A 86 15.42 -1.64 -13.89
CA SER A 86 14.00 -1.93 -14.01
C SER A 86 13.35 -2.02 -12.62
N PRO A 87 12.14 -1.46 -12.44
CA PRO A 87 11.33 -1.72 -11.26
C PRO A 87 11.21 -3.24 -11.04
N PRO A 88 11.10 -3.70 -9.79
CA PRO A 88 10.95 -5.12 -9.54
C PRO A 88 9.65 -5.62 -10.20
N GLU A 89 9.75 -6.61 -11.08
CA GLU A 89 8.60 -7.20 -11.79
C GLU A 89 7.93 -8.24 -10.87
N CYS A 90 7.38 -7.78 -9.75
CA CYS A 90 6.90 -8.62 -8.65
C CYS A 90 5.60 -8.11 -8.01
N GLN A 91 5.07 -8.89 -7.08
CA GLN A 91 3.80 -8.66 -6.41
C GLN A 91 3.97 -8.91 -4.91
N GLN A 92 3.23 -8.13 -4.13
CA GLN A 92 3.13 -8.33 -2.69
C GLN A 92 1.67 -8.32 -2.25
N VAL A 93 1.35 -9.12 -1.25
CA VAL A 93 0.08 -9.04 -0.52
C VAL A 93 0.40 -8.72 0.92
N TRP A 94 -0.22 -7.67 1.44
CA TRP A 94 -0.09 -7.22 2.82
C TRP A 94 -1.40 -7.47 3.56
N ALA A 95 -1.31 -7.79 4.85
CA ALA A 95 -2.44 -7.89 5.73
C ALA A 95 -2.22 -7.08 7.01
N LYS A 96 -3.24 -6.32 7.42
CA LYS A 96 -3.29 -5.60 8.70
C LYS A 96 -4.48 -6.07 9.51
N ARG A 97 -4.23 -6.57 10.72
CA ARG A 97 -5.29 -6.91 11.67
C ARG A 97 -5.91 -5.63 12.22
N LEU A 98 -7.23 -5.62 12.37
CA LEU A 98 -8.00 -4.48 12.91
C LEU A 98 -8.58 -4.82 14.29
N SER A 99 -8.90 -3.79 15.06
CA SER A 99 -9.36 -3.85 16.45
C SER A 99 -10.56 -4.78 16.71
N ARG A 100 -11.39 -5.05 15.71
CA ARG A 100 -12.57 -5.95 15.78
C ARG A 100 -12.34 -7.34 15.17
N GLY A 101 -11.09 -7.72 14.93
CA GLY A 101 -10.72 -9.03 14.37
C GLY A 101 -10.89 -9.16 12.86
N ALA A 102 -11.35 -8.09 12.18
CA ALA A 102 -11.28 -7.99 10.73
C ALA A 102 -9.83 -7.78 10.25
N TYR A 103 -9.62 -7.94 8.95
CA TYR A 103 -8.34 -7.68 8.29
C TYR A 103 -8.53 -6.72 7.12
N ALA A 104 -7.61 -5.77 6.98
CA ALA A 104 -7.40 -5.05 5.73
C ALA A 104 -6.35 -5.81 4.91
N VAL A 105 -6.64 -6.09 3.64
CA VAL A 105 -5.73 -6.77 2.73
C VAL A 105 -5.40 -5.82 1.58
N LEU A 106 -4.11 -5.61 1.32
CA LEU A 106 -3.61 -4.78 0.22
C LEU A 106 -2.83 -5.64 -0.76
N MET A 107 -3.26 -5.64 -2.03
CA MET A 107 -2.57 -6.32 -3.13
C MET A 107 -1.80 -5.29 -3.94
N VAL A 108 -0.49 -5.46 -4.05
CA VAL A 108 0.42 -4.53 -4.71
C VAL A 108 1.03 -5.19 -5.94
N ASN A 109 0.93 -4.51 -7.07
CA ASN A 109 1.63 -4.86 -8.30
C ASN A 109 2.78 -3.88 -8.52
N TRP A 110 4.01 -4.35 -8.43
CA TRP A 110 5.21 -3.56 -8.69
C TRP A 110 5.64 -3.59 -10.17
N ALA A 111 5.05 -4.49 -10.98
CA ALA A 111 5.29 -4.57 -12.41
C ALA A 111 4.79 -3.34 -13.16
N ARG A 112 5.41 -3.05 -14.31
CA ARG A 112 5.00 -1.93 -15.19
C ARG A 112 3.77 -2.23 -16.05
N HIS A 113 3.26 -3.45 -15.96
CA HIS A 113 2.12 -3.93 -16.74
C HIS A 113 1.09 -4.57 -15.81
N PRO A 114 -0.19 -4.67 -16.24
CA PRO A 114 -1.20 -5.36 -15.46
C PRO A 114 -0.83 -6.81 -15.22
N VAL A 115 -0.89 -7.24 -13.95
CA VAL A 115 -0.68 -8.62 -13.52
C VAL A 115 -1.85 -9.04 -12.63
N ARG A 116 -2.23 -10.31 -12.69
CA ARG A 116 -3.17 -10.88 -11.72
C ARG A 116 -2.45 -11.12 -10.41
N VAL A 117 -2.77 -10.32 -9.40
CA VAL A 117 -2.39 -10.59 -8.00
C VAL A 117 -3.50 -11.41 -7.36
N GLN A 118 -3.16 -12.54 -6.74
CA GLN A 118 -4.14 -13.42 -6.11
C GLN A 118 -3.69 -13.75 -4.68
N CYS A 119 -4.64 -13.67 -3.75
CA CYS A 119 -4.53 -14.25 -2.42
C CYS A 119 -5.59 -15.35 -2.34
N ASP A 120 -5.17 -16.58 -2.60
CA ASP A 120 -6.03 -17.77 -2.59
C ASP A 120 -6.35 -18.24 -1.15
N SER A 121 -6.98 -19.40 -1.03
CA SER A 121 -7.32 -19.98 0.27
C SER A 121 -6.10 -20.24 1.15
N GLY A 122 -4.95 -20.59 0.57
CA GLY A 122 -3.69 -20.76 1.30
C GLY A 122 -3.18 -19.44 1.85
N CYS A 123 -3.19 -18.39 1.03
CA CYS A 123 -2.85 -17.03 1.46
C CYS A 123 -3.79 -16.49 2.55
N LEU A 124 -5.10 -16.75 2.47
CA LEU A 124 -6.04 -16.32 3.52
C LEU A 124 -5.87 -17.11 4.82
N GLN A 125 -5.57 -18.41 4.74
CA GLN A 125 -5.30 -19.22 5.91
C GLN A 125 -4.04 -18.77 6.65
N SER A 126 -3.00 -18.31 5.95
CA SER A 126 -1.75 -17.85 6.58
C SER A 126 -1.93 -16.58 7.41
N VAL A 127 -2.99 -15.80 7.16
CA VAL A 127 -3.36 -14.64 7.98
C VAL A 127 -4.43 -14.95 9.04
N GLY A 128 -4.83 -16.21 9.17
CA GLY A 128 -5.85 -16.65 10.14
C GLY A 128 -7.29 -16.41 9.69
N LEU A 129 -7.52 -16.15 8.41
CA LEU A 129 -8.85 -16.07 7.81
C LEU A 129 -9.28 -17.46 7.33
N TYR A 130 -9.90 -18.22 8.22
CA TYR A 130 -10.42 -19.56 7.92
C TYR A 130 -11.85 -19.50 7.33
N GLY A 131 -12.10 -20.25 6.26
CA GLY A 131 -13.45 -20.71 5.91
C GLY A 131 -14.41 -19.72 5.22
N LYS A 132 -13.94 -18.79 4.37
CA LYS A 132 -14.81 -17.97 3.51
C LYS A 132 -14.27 -17.75 2.10
N VAL A 133 -13.99 -18.85 1.40
CA VAL A 133 -13.88 -18.81 -0.06
C VAL A 133 -14.65 -20.01 -0.57
N ASP A 134 -15.95 -19.81 -0.71
CA ASP A 134 -16.79 -20.64 -1.57
C ASP A 134 -16.75 -20.06 -2.99
#